data_AF-A0A3D1BBY0-F1
#
_entry.id   AF-A0A3D1BBY0-F1
#
_cell.length_a   1.000
_cell.length_b   1.000
_cell.length_c   1.000
_cell.angle_alpha   90.00
_cell.angle_beta   90.00
_cell.angle_gamma   90.00
#
_symmetry.space_group_name_H-M   'P 1'
#
loop_
_entity.id
_entity.type
_entity.pdbx_description
1 polymer ?
#
loop_
_entity_poly.entity_id
_entity_poly.type
_entity_poly.pdbx_seq_one_letter_code
_entity_poly.pdbx_strand_id
1 'polypeptide(L)' 'MTTLAALFGAVPLMLASGSGAELRQPLGLVLVGGLLLSQLLTLFTTPVIYLFFDRLGNRFGRKQLPVQEART' A
#
# COMPACT_ATOMS: atom_id res chain seq x y z
N MET A 1 -0.77 6.08 10.36
CA MET A 1 -1.25 7.23 11.15
C MET A 1 -1.54 8.47 10.28
N THR A 2 -0.75 8.75 9.24
CA THR A 2 -0.97 9.90 8.33
C THR A 2 -2.19 9.79 7.42
N THR A 3 -2.51 8.59 6.93
CA THR A 3 -3.65 8.35 6.01
C THR A 3 -5.00 8.75 6.62
N LEU A 4 -5.19 8.47 7.92
CA LEU A 4 -6.43 8.82 8.63
C LEU A 4 -6.59 10.33 8.78
N ALA A 5 -5.51 11.07 9.07
CA ALA A 5 -5.56 12.53 9.15
C ALA A 5 -5.95 13.16 7.79
N ALA A 6 -5.40 12.64 6.69
CA ALA A 6 -5.75 13.08 5.35
C ALA A 6 -7.21 12.73 4.99
N LEU A 7 -7.70 11.54 5.37
CA LEU A 7 -9.10 11.14 5.21
C LEU A 7 -10.04 12.09 5.96
N PHE A 8 -9.77 12.37 7.25
CA PHE A 8 -10.59 13.29 8.04
C PHE A 8 -10.61 14.72 7.48
N GLY A 9 -9.53 15.18 6.85
CA GLY A 9 -9.51 16.47 6.15
C GLY A 9 -10.25 16.49 4.81
N ALA A 10 -10.32 15.35 4.11
CA ALA A 10 -10.98 15.22 2.82
C ALA A 10 -12.51 15.02 2.92
N VAL A 11 -12.99 14.43 4.02
CA VAL A 11 -14.44 14.22 4.28
C VAL A 11 -15.27 15.52 4.23
N PRO A 12 -14.92 16.61 4.94
CA PRO A 12 -15.67 17.85 4.88
C PRO A 12 -15.60 18.53 3.49
N LEU A 13 -14.52 18.32 2.72
CA LEU A 13 -14.42 18.80 1.33
C LEU A 13 -15.39 18.07 0.39
N MET A 14 -15.63 16.77 0.61
CA MET A 14 -16.60 15.97 -0.15
C MET A 14 -18.06 16.31 0.16
N LEU A 15 -18.35 16.75 1.39
CA LEU A 15 -19.71 17.07 1.86
C LEU A 15 -20.05 18.57 1.75
N ALA A 16 -19.07 19.42 1.45
CA ALA A 16 -19.29 20.84 1.26
C ALA A 16 -20.22 21.09 0.06
N SER A 17 -21.39 21.65 0.35
CA SER A 17 -22.41 22.03 -0.63
C SER A 17 -22.53 23.56 -0.67
N GLY A 18 -22.29 24.17 -1.83
CA GLY A 18 -22.21 25.62 -2.03
C GLY A 18 -21.53 26.01 -3.35
N SER A 19 -21.41 27.31 -3.65
CA SER A 19 -20.74 27.79 -4.86
C SER A 19 -19.27 27.33 -4.91
N GLY A 20 -18.89 26.60 -5.97
CA GLY A 20 -17.56 25.98 -6.09
C GLY A 20 -17.43 24.57 -5.48
N ALA A 21 -18.52 23.99 -4.97
CA ALA A 21 -18.57 22.59 -4.54
C ALA A 21 -18.32 21.60 -5.68
N GLU A 22 -18.76 21.95 -6.89
CA GLU A 22 -18.52 21.19 -8.12
C GLU A 22 -17.04 20.92 -8.43
N LEU A 23 -16.12 21.75 -7.90
CA LEU A 23 -14.67 21.52 -7.98
C LEU A 23 -14.10 20.84 -6.72
N ARG A 24 -14.65 21.10 -5.53
CA ARG A 24 -14.12 20.58 -4.26
C ARG A 24 -14.51 19.12 -4.01
N GLN A 25 -15.72 18.74 -4.42
CA GLN A 25 -16.26 17.41 -4.28
C GLN A 25 -15.46 16.34 -5.06
N PRO A 26 -15.13 16.54 -6.37
CA PRO A 26 -14.30 15.57 -7.09
C PRO A 26 -12.87 15.51 -6.57
N LEU A 27 -12.29 16.63 -6.11
CA LEU A 27 -10.95 16.64 -5.52
C LEU A 27 -10.88 15.81 -4.22
N GLY A 28 -11.89 15.94 -3.35
CA GLY A 28 -11.98 15.13 -2.13
C GLY A 28 -12.10 13.64 -2.45
N LEU A 29 -12.91 13.28 -3.45
CA LEU A 29 -13.14 11.89 -3.86
C LEU A 29 -11.86 11.25 -4.43
N VAL A 30 -11.12 11.97 -5.26
CA VAL A 30 -9.81 11.52 -5.78
C VAL A 30 -8.79 11.35 -4.67
N LEU A 31 -8.74 12.26 -3.69
CA LEU A 31 -7.84 12.15 -2.53
C LEU A 31 -8.13 10.89 -1.71
N VAL A 32 -9.39 10.68 -1.33
CA VAL A 32 -9.81 9.52 -0.55
C VAL A 32 -9.52 8.21 -1.30
N GLY A 33 -9.93 8.14 -2.57
CA GLY A 33 -9.71 6.96 -3.41
C GLY A 33 -8.23 6.68 -3.66
N GLY A 34 -7.45 7.71 -3.96
CA GLY A 34 -6.01 7.60 -4.21
C GLY A 34 -5.23 7.16 -2.98
N LEU A 35 -5.59 7.67 -1.79
CA LEU A 35 -4.95 7.26 -0.54
C LEU A 35 -5.27 5.81 -0.17
N LEU A 36 -6.53 5.39 -0.32
CA LEU A 36 -6.93 4.00 -0.10
C LEU A 36 -6.22 3.07 -1.09
N LEU A 37 -6.20 3.43 -2.37
CA LEU A 37 -5.53 2.67 -3.40
C LEU A 37 -4.02 2.58 -3.16
N SER A 38 -3.37 3.69 -2.78
CA SER A 38 -1.95 3.72 -2.44
C SER A 38 -1.62 2.81 -1.26
N GLN A 39 -2.48 2.78 -0.25
CA GLN A 39 -2.30 1.91 0.91
C GLN A 39 -2.43 0.43 0.52
N LEU A 40 -3.43 0.09 -0.29
CA LEU A 40 -3.63 -1.26 -0.81
C LEU A 40 -2.46 -1.69 -1.70
N LEU A 41 -2.07 -0.85 -2.67
CA LEU A 41 -0.91 -1.09 -3.51
C LEU A 41 0.33 -1.30 -2.66
N THR A 42 0.61 -0.45 -1.68
CA THR A 42 1.81 -0.62 -0.81
C THR A 42 1.77 -1.93 -0.03
N LEU A 43 0.64 -2.27 0.58
CA LEU A 43 0.47 -3.50 1.36
C LEU A 43 0.59 -4.76 0.51
N PHE A 44 0.15 -4.73 -0.75
CA PHE A 44 0.27 -5.87 -1.66
C PHE A 44 1.61 -5.92 -2.40
N THR A 45 2.12 -4.78 -2.84
CA THR A 45 3.36 -4.67 -3.58
C THR A 45 4.55 -5.11 -2.73
N THR A 46 4.60 -4.76 -1.44
CA THR A 46 5.71 -5.17 -0.55
C THR A 46 5.92 -6.70 -0.49
N PRO A 47 4.91 -7.52 -0.13
CA PRO A 47 5.07 -8.97 -0.11
C PRO A 47 5.23 -9.57 -1.51
N VAL A 48 4.56 -9.03 -2.54
CA VAL A 48 4.70 -9.51 -3.92
C VAL A 48 6.14 -9.34 -4.42
N ILE A 49 6.73 -8.16 -4.16
CA ILE A 49 8.13 -7.90 -4.48
C ILE A 49 9.02 -8.85 -3.68
N TYR A 50 8.79 -9.02 -2.38
CA TYR A 50 9.59 -9.95 -1.56
C TYR A 50 9.57 -11.37 -2.14
N LEU A 51 8.41 -11.91 -2.51
CA LEU A 51 8.29 -13.23 -3.12
C LEU A 51 8.93 -13.30 -4.51
N PHE A 52 8.86 -12.22 -5.28
CA PHE A 52 9.52 -12.14 -6.59
C PHE A 52 11.05 -12.21 -6.43
N PHE A 53 11.60 -11.42 -5.52
CA PHE A 53 13.03 -11.41 -5.20
C PHE A 53 13.48 -12.70 -4.52
N ASP A 54 12.67 -13.30 -3.65
CA ASP A 54 12.95 -14.61 -3.03
C ASP A 54 13.08 -15.68 -4.11
N ARG A 55 12.13 -15.75 -5.06
CA ARG A 55 12.21 -16.70 -6.19
C ARG A 55 13.40 -16.45 -7.10
N LEU A 56 13.75 -15.19 -7.35
CA LEU A 56 14.91 -14.83 -8.16
C LEU A 56 16.21 -15.18 -7.43
N GLY A 57 16.31 -14.85 -6.15
CA GLY A 57 17.43 -15.19 -5.28
C GLY A 57 17.61 -16.69 -5.10
N ASN A 58 16.55 -17.47 -4.98
CA ASN A 58 16.61 -18.93 -4.89
C ASN A 58 17.06 -19.57 -6.21
N ARG A 59 16.86 -18.88 -7.34
CA ARG A 59 17.32 -19.30 -8.68
C ARG A 59 18.79 -18.96 -8.94
N PHE A 60 19.32 -17.90 -8.33
CA PHE A 60 20.73 -17.49 -8.42
C PHE A 60 21.62 -17.93 -7.24
N GLY A 61 21.01 -18.28 -6.11
CA GLY A 61 21.68 -18.51 -4.82
C GLY A 61 21.25 -19.83 -4.20
N ARG A 62 21.34 -20.93 -4.96
CA ARG A 62 21.14 -22.26 -4.40
C ARG A 62 22.46 -22.82 -3.87
N LYS A 63 22.87 -22.35 -2.69
CA LYS A 63 23.57 -23.19 -1.71
C LYS A 63 22.68 -23.25 -0.47
N GLN A 64 21.67 -24.11 -0.56
CA GLN A 64 21.02 -24.65 0.63
C GLN A 64 22.12 -25.38 1.39
N LEU A 65 22.64 -24.76 2.45
CA LEU A 65 23.46 -25.47 3.41
C LEU A 65 22.53 -26.49 4.08
N PRO A 66 22.83 -27.80 3.98
CA PRO A 66 22.03 -28.81 4.62
C PRO A 66 22.11 -28.60 6.12
N VAL A 67 20.97 -28.35 6.76
CA VAL A 67 20.82 -28.48 8.21
C VAL A 67 20.83 -29.99 8.49
N GLN A 68 22.02 -30.56 8.46
CA GLN A 68 22.33 -31.90 8.96
C GLN A 68 23.24 -31.71 10.17
N GLU A 69 23.01 -32.51 11.21
CA GLU A 69 23.79 -32.59 12.46
C GLU A 69 23.45 -31.60 13.58
N ALA A 70 22.28 -31.83 14.18
CA ALA A 70 22.17 -31.77 15.65
C ALA A 70 21.20 -32.88 16.14
N ARG A 71 21.49 -34.12 15.71
CA ARG A 71 21.07 -35.33 16.41
C ARG A 71 22.34 -36.07 16.82
N THR A 72 22.81 -35.80 18.03
CA THR A 72 23.55 -36.72 18.91
C THR A 72 23.52 -36.12 20.30
#